data_AF-T0YR96-F1
#
_entry.id   AF-T0YR96-F1
#
_cell.length_a   1.000
_cell.length_b   1.000
_cell.length_c   1.000
_cell.angle_alpha   90.00
_cell.angle_beta   90.00
_cell.angle_gamma   90.00
#
_symmetry.space_group_name_H-M   'P 1'
#
loop_
_entity.id
_entity.type
_entity.pdbx_description
1 polymer ?
#
loop_
_entity_poly.entity_id
_entity_poly.type
_entity_poly.pdbx_seq_one_letter_code
_entity_poly.pdbx_strand_id
1 'polypeptide(L)'
;MARDGQFVLRTNAHYFLGNSHLTGLKLRVYPTPRAALIALRAGKVDMAPVPPIDASAVATWPKVRLSTTTAPDYLMVGWNFTDTLFSSPMLRQALGYAVNRPAIVASTLAGYGIVAQGML
;
A
#
# COMPACT_ATOMS: atom_id res chain seq x y z
N MET A 1 -7.64 8.09 22.85
CA MET A 1 -6.75 6.90 22.89
C MET A 1 -7.43 5.73 22.20
N ALA A 2 -6.69 4.94 21.42
CA ALA A 2 -7.21 3.67 20.90
C ALA A 2 -7.46 2.71 22.07
N ARG A 3 -8.72 2.31 22.28
CA ARG A 3 -9.04 1.15 23.11
C ARG A 3 -9.09 -0.05 22.16
N ASP A 4 -8.34 -1.10 22.44
CA ASP A 4 -8.34 -2.37 21.68
C ASP A 4 -7.88 -2.29 20.21
N GLY A 5 -6.93 -1.39 19.89
CA GLY A 5 -6.36 -1.27 18.54
C GLY A 5 -7.31 -0.66 17.50
N GLN A 6 -8.33 0.07 17.97
CA GLN A 6 -9.28 0.78 17.12
C GLN A 6 -9.41 2.26 17.50
N PHE A 7 -9.63 3.10 16.50
CA PHE A 7 -10.04 4.49 16.65
C PHE A 7 -11.47 4.63 16.18
N VAL A 8 -12.31 5.25 17.01
CA VAL A 8 -13.71 5.53 16.69
C VAL A 8 -13.87 7.02 16.52
N LEU A 9 -14.24 7.43 15.31
CA LEU A 9 -14.51 8.80 14.93
C LEU A 9 -16.00 8.98 14.72
N ARG A 10 -16.52 10.16 15.08
CA ARG A 10 -17.90 10.55 14.84
C ARG A 10 -17.92 11.72 13.85
N THR A 11 -19.03 11.86 13.14
CA THR A 11 -19.21 12.96 12.19
C THR A 11 -19.17 14.31 12.90
N ASN A 12 -18.46 15.27 12.31
CA ASN A 12 -18.49 16.66 12.71
C ASN A 12 -19.66 17.36 12.02
N ALA A 13 -20.72 17.67 12.78
CA ALA A 13 -21.90 18.38 12.27
C ALA A 13 -21.61 19.82 11.83
N HIS A 14 -20.47 20.39 12.23
CA HIS A 14 -20.03 21.74 11.88
C HIS A 14 -18.87 21.74 10.87
N TYR A 15 -18.72 20.66 10.08
CA TYR A 15 -17.68 20.60 9.06
C TYR A 15 -17.96 21.58 7.92
N PHE A 16 -16.95 22.37 7.57
CA PHE A 16 -17.10 23.51 6.66
C PHE A 16 -17.43 23.15 5.21
N LEU A 17 -17.17 21.90 4.76
CA LEU A 17 -17.57 21.39 3.43
C LEU A 17 -18.94 20.70 3.44
N GLY A 18 -19.69 20.78 4.55
CA GLY A 18 -21.01 20.19 4.68
C GLY A 18 -21.04 18.83 5.37
N ASN A 19 -22.23 18.21 5.36
CA ASN A 19 -22.53 17.02 6.15
C ASN A 19 -21.95 15.74 5.51
N SER A 20 -21.44 14.85 6.34
CA SER A 20 -21.01 13.51 5.90
C SER A 20 -22.22 12.60 5.67
N HIS A 21 -22.13 11.74 4.64
CA HIS A 21 -23.06 10.63 4.44
C HIS A 21 -22.88 9.49 5.45
N LEU A 22 -21.75 9.48 6.16
CA LEU A 22 -21.46 8.51 7.21
C LEU A 22 -21.80 9.12 8.57
N THR A 23 -22.23 8.28 9.52
CA THR A 23 -22.47 8.68 10.92
C THR A 23 -21.21 8.60 11.79
N GLY A 24 -20.18 7.89 11.31
CA GLY A 24 -18.90 7.74 11.97
C GLY A 24 -17.99 6.78 11.22
N LEU A 25 -16.76 6.63 11.71
CA LEU A 25 -15.74 5.75 11.15
C LEU A 25 -15.08 4.95 12.27
N LYS A 26 -14.92 3.64 12.06
CA LYS A 26 -14.11 2.78 12.93
C LYS A 26 -12.86 2.36 12.16
N LEU A 27 -11.72 2.89 12.57
CA LEU A 27 -10.42 2.51 12.03
C LEU A 27 -9.85 1.40 12.89
N ARG A 28 -9.59 0.23 12.31
CA ARG A 28 -9.00 -0.91 13.02
C ARG A 28 -7.59 -1.17 12.51
N VAL A 29 -6.63 -1.23 13.44
CA VAL A 29 -5.23 -1.48 13.11
C VAL A 29 -4.99 -2.98 13.03
N TYR A 30 -4.41 -3.41 11.92
CA TYR A 30 -3.95 -4.78 11.72
C TYR A 30 -2.44 -4.75 11.51
N PRO A 31 -1.70 -5.77 12.01
CA PRO A 31 -0.24 -5.80 11.90
C PRO A 31 0.25 -6.04 10.46
N THR A 32 -0.60 -6.60 9.59
CA THR A 32 -0.26 -6.83 8.18
C THR A 32 -1.47 -6.58 7.27
N PRO A 33 -1.25 -6.22 5.99
CA PRO A 33 -2.32 -6.11 4.99
C PRO A 33 -3.11 -7.41 4.81
N ARG A 34 -2.44 -8.58 4.87
CA ARG A 34 -3.11 -9.88 4.78
C ARG A 34 -4.06 -10.14 5.94
N ALA A 35 -3.69 -9.75 7.16
CA ALA A 35 -4.61 -9.86 8.30
C ALA A 35 -5.87 -8.99 8.11
N ALA A 36 -5.71 -7.79 7.52
CA ALA A 36 -6.84 -6.93 7.16
C ALA A 36 -7.70 -7.56 6.05
N LEU A 37 -7.11 -8.17 5.02
CA LEU A 37 -7.84 -8.90 3.97
C LEU A 37 -8.67 -10.07 4.51
N ILE A 38 -8.12 -10.85 5.45
CA ILE A 38 -8.87 -11.93 6.11
C ILE A 38 -10.07 -11.36 6.86
N ALA A 39 -9.90 -10.23 7.54
CA ALA A 39 -11.00 -9.55 8.22
C ALA A 39 -12.06 -9.02 7.25
N LEU A 40 -11.65 -8.47 6.09
CA LEU A 40 -12.56 -8.05 5.02
C LEU A 40 -13.37 -9.24 4.51
N ARG A 41 -12.72 -10.36 4.21
CA ARG A 41 -13.38 -11.59 3.74
C ARG A 41 -14.38 -12.14 4.77
N ALA A 42 -14.08 -11.99 6.05
CA ALA A 42 -14.96 -12.37 7.15
C ALA A 42 -16.06 -11.33 7.46
N GLY A 43 -16.15 -10.22 6.71
CA GLY A 43 -17.13 -9.15 6.92
C GLY A 43 -16.91 -8.33 8.20
N LYS A 44 -15.70 -8.36 8.76
CA LYS A 44 -15.35 -7.61 9.99
C LYS A 44 -14.93 -6.16 9.73
N VAL A 45 -14.54 -5.86 8.49
CA VAL A 45 -14.24 -4.51 7.99
C VAL A 45 -14.81 -4.36 6.60
N ASP A 46 -15.13 -3.13 6.20
CA ASP A 46 -15.71 -2.82 4.89
C ASP A 46 -14.66 -2.49 3.83
N MET A 47 -13.43 -2.19 4.26
CA MET A 47 -12.30 -1.81 3.41
C MET A 47 -10.98 -2.32 3.99
N ALA A 48 -10.09 -2.79 3.13
CA ALA A 48 -8.73 -3.20 3.49
C ALA A 48 -7.77 -2.95 2.32
N PRO A 49 -6.47 -2.66 2.59
CA PRO A 49 -5.46 -2.65 1.55
C PRO A 49 -5.26 -4.05 0.97
N VAL A 50 -4.96 -4.13 -0.32
CA VAL A 50 -4.76 -5.39 -1.04
C VAL A 50 -3.29 -5.49 -1.47
N PRO A 51 -2.51 -6.46 -0.99
CA PRO A 51 -1.21 -6.76 -1.57
C PRO A 51 -1.35 -7.12 -3.06
N PRO A 52 -0.46 -6.64 -3.94
CA PRO A 52 -0.57 -6.90 -5.38
C PRO A 52 -0.72 -8.38 -5.76
N ILE A 53 0.02 -9.25 -5.08
CA ILE A 53 -0.02 -10.70 -5.31
C ILE A 53 -1.38 -11.34 -4.98
N ASP A 54 -2.16 -10.72 -4.09
CA ASP A 54 -3.47 -11.22 -3.68
C ASP A 54 -4.62 -10.59 -4.52
N ALA A 55 -4.33 -9.63 -5.41
CA ALA A 55 -5.33 -8.83 -6.11
C ALA A 55 -6.23 -9.66 -7.06
N SER A 56 -5.66 -10.61 -7.81
CA SER A 56 -6.44 -11.49 -8.69
C SER A 56 -7.45 -12.34 -7.91
N ALA A 57 -7.05 -12.85 -6.74
CA ALA A 57 -7.94 -13.60 -5.86
C ALA A 57 -9.02 -12.72 -5.23
N VAL A 58 -8.69 -11.50 -4.82
CA VAL A 58 -9.68 -10.55 -4.27
C VAL A 58 -10.69 -10.12 -5.32
N ALA A 59 -10.28 -9.99 -6.59
CA ALA A 59 -11.18 -9.63 -7.70
C ALA A 59 -12.31 -10.65 -7.92
N THR A 60 -12.16 -11.90 -7.45
CA THR A 60 -13.21 -12.92 -7.55
C THR A 60 -14.12 -12.98 -6.32
N TRP A 61 -13.90 -12.15 -5.29
CA TRP A 61 -14.69 -12.21 -4.06
C TRP A 61 -16.07 -11.58 -4.27
N PRO A 62 -17.16 -12.27 -3.88
CA PRO A 62 -18.49 -11.71 -3.99
C PRO A 62 -18.64 -10.51 -3.05
N LYS A 63 -19.40 -9.49 -3.50
CA LYS A 63 -19.71 -8.27 -2.71
C LYS A 63 -18.49 -7.41 -2.34
N VAL A 64 -17.31 -7.69 -2.89
CA VAL A 64 -16.10 -6.86 -2.74
C VAL A 64 -15.74 -6.29 -4.11
N ARG A 65 -15.38 -5.01 -4.15
CA ARG A 65 -14.86 -4.36 -5.35
C ARG A 65 -13.36 -4.12 -5.17
N LEU A 66 -12.54 -4.70 -6.05
CA LEU A 66 -11.15 -4.29 -6.16
C LEU A 66 -11.09 -2.90 -6.82
N SER A 67 -10.45 -1.95 -6.15
CA SER A 67 -10.24 -0.60 -6.67
C SER A 67 -8.74 -0.35 -6.82
N THR A 68 -8.34 0.12 -7.99
CA THR A 68 -6.94 0.40 -8.32
C THR A 68 -6.81 1.86 -8.71
N THR A 69 -5.68 2.46 -8.34
CA THR A 69 -5.36 3.83 -8.72
C THR A 69 -3.85 3.99 -8.79
N THR A 70 -3.38 4.87 -9.65
CA THR A 70 -1.97 5.26 -9.67
C THR A 70 -1.74 6.22 -8.49
N ALA A 71 -0.90 5.82 -7.55
CA ALA A 71 -0.50 6.65 -6.43
C ALA A 71 0.87 7.29 -6.69
N PRO A 72 1.13 8.50 -6.17
CA PRO A 72 2.47 9.10 -6.17
C PRO A 72 3.35 8.43 -5.10
N ASP A 73 3.56 7.13 -5.25
CA ASP A 73 4.37 6.29 -4.37
C ASP A 73 5.40 5.52 -5.21
N TYR A 74 6.58 5.28 -4.64
CA TYR A 74 7.66 4.62 -5.33
C TYR A 74 8.54 3.82 -4.37
N LEU A 75 8.97 2.64 -4.83
CA LEU A 75 9.91 1.80 -4.11
C LEU A 75 11.32 2.09 -4.62
N MET A 76 12.25 2.36 -3.70
CA MET A 76 13.66 2.58 -4.02
C MET A 76 14.58 1.71 -3.16
N VAL A 77 15.75 1.39 -3.71
CA VAL A 77 16.89 0.93 -2.91
C VAL A 77 17.71 2.16 -2.54
N GLY A 78 17.66 2.55 -1.27
CA GLY A 78 18.50 3.61 -0.72
C GLY A 78 19.89 3.07 -0.40
N TRP A 79 20.93 3.73 -0.91
CA TRP A 79 22.32 3.37 -0.61
C TRP A 79 22.80 4.10 0.64
N ASN A 80 23.39 3.38 1.59
CA ASN A 80 24.00 4.01 2.76
C ASN A 80 25.40 4.54 2.40
N PHE A 81 25.55 5.86 2.24
CA PHE A 81 26.82 6.47 1.87
C PHE A 81 27.86 6.53 2.98
N THR A 82 27.50 6.25 4.24
CA THR A 82 28.48 6.14 5.33
C THR A 82 29.19 4.78 5.35
N ASP A 83 28.62 3.78 4.66
CA ASP A 83 29.27 2.49 4.45
C ASP A 83 30.24 2.59 3.28
N THR A 84 31.51 2.27 3.54
CA THR A 84 32.58 2.29 2.53
C THR A 84 32.28 1.42 1.32
N LEU A 85 31.49 0.35 1.48
CA LEU A 85 31.06 -0.51 0.39
C LEU A 85 30.34 0.31 -0.70
N PHE A 86 29.41 1.19 -0.30
CA PHE A 86 28.60 1.97 -1.24
C PHE A 86 29.18 3.34 -1.55
N SER A 87 30.41 3.65 -1.13
CA SER A 87 31.06 4.95 -1.39
C SER A 87 31.30 5.20 -2.88
N SER A 88 31.67 4.17 -3.63
CA SER A 88 31.98 4.25 -5.06
C SER A 88 30.71 4.48 -5.91
N PRO A 89 30.62 5.57 -6.68
CA PRO A 89 29.52 5.79 -7.62
C PRO A 89 29.43 4.68 -8.68
N MET A 90 30.58 4.16 -9.13
CA MET A 90 30.63 3.09 -10.14
C MET A 90 29.98 1.80 -9.63
N LEU A 91 30.18 1.45 -8.35
CA LEU A 91 29.52 0.28 -7.77
C LEU A 91 28.00 0.47 -7.74
N ARG A 92 27.52 1.63 -7.29
CA ARG A 92 26.07 1.92 -7.23
C ARG A 92 25.42 1.90 -8.60
N GLN A 93 26.11 2.41 -9.62
CA GLN A 93 25.68 2.31 -11.02
C GLN A 93 25.62 0.85 -11.49
N ALA A 94 26.67 0.06 -11.25
CA ALA A 94 26.71 -1.35 -11.62
C ALA A 94 25.55 -2.15 -10.98
N LEU A 95 25.30 -1.96 -9.68
CA LEU A 95 24.16 -2.55 -8.99
C LEU A 95 22.83 -2.07 -9.59
N GLY A 96 22.71 -0.78 -9.91
CA GLY A 96 21.52 -0.21 -10.55
C GLY A 96 21.21 -0.78 -11.94
N TYR A 97 22.25 -1.15 -12.71
CA TYR A 97 22.11 -1.82 -14.02
C TYR A 97 21.80 -3.32 -13.88
N ALA A 98 22.29 -3.97 -12.82
CA ALA A 98 22.03 -5.39 -12.57
C ALA A 98 20.56 -5.70 -12.24
N VAL A 99 19.77 -4.70 -11.82
CA VAL A 99 18.36 -4.87 -11.45
C VAL A 99 17.45 -4.87 -12.67
N ASN A 100 16.79 -6.01 -12.91
CA ASN A 100 15.71 -6.13 -13.89
C ASN A 100 14.38 -5.58 -13.31
N ARG A 101 14.16 -4.28 -13.44
CA ARG A 101 12.96 -3.59 -12.93
C ARG A 101 11.65 -4.11 -13.56
N PRO A 102 11.56 -4.34 -14.89
CA PRO A 102 10.36 -4.94 -15.48
C PRO A 102 9.99 -6.30 -14.88
N ALA A 103 10.98 -7.16 -14.61
CA ALA A 103 10.72 -8.46 -14.00
C ALA A 103 10.15 -8.34 -12.57
N ILE A 104 10.60 -7.35 -11.79
CA ILE A 104 10.06 -7.07 -10.45
C ILE A 104 8.59 -6.66 -10.53
N VAL A 105 8.26 -5.76 -11.45
CA VAL A 105 6.87 -5.31 -11.66
C VAL A 105 5.98 -6.51 -12.05
N ALA A 106 6.45 -7.33 -12.99
CA ALA A 106 5.68 -8.47 -13.48
C ALA A 106 5.46 -9.56 -12.41
N SER A 107 6.49 -9.90 -11.64
CA SER A 107 6.46 -11.01 -10.69
C SER A 107 6.03 -10.58 -9.28
N THR A 108 6.87 -9.78 -8.60
CA THR A 108 6.65 -9.36 -7.21
C THR A 108 5.43 -8.47 -7.05
N LEU A 109 5.22 -7.54 -8.00
CA LEU A 109 4.08 -6.62 -7.97
C LEU A 109 2.89 -7.12 -8.78
N ALA A 110 2.94 -8.32 -9.37
CA ALA A 110 1.85 -8.91 -10.16
C ALA A 110 1.25 -7.94 -11.22
N GLY A 111 2.08 -7.07 -11.80
CA GLY A 111 1.67 -6.04 -12.77
C GLY A 111 1.11 -4.75 -12.18
N TYR A 112 0.92 -4.65 -10.86
CA TYR A 112 0.46 -3.44 -10.16
C TYR A 112 1.62 -2.48 -9.86
N GLY A 113 2.30 -2.03 -10.91
CA GLY A 113 3.37 -1.06 -10.80
C GLY A 113 3.78 -0.53 -12.17
N ILE A 114 4.46 0.61 -12.17
CA ILE A 114 5.06 1.20 -13.36
C ILE A 114 6.56 1.29 -13.08
N VAL A 115 7.40 0.97 -14.07
CA VAL A 115 8.85 1.09 -13.92
C VAL A 115 9.19 2.58 -13.73
N ALA A 116 9.69 2.93 -12.55
CA ALA A 116 10.08 4.29 -12.23
C ALA A 116 11.25 4.76 -13.09
N GLN A 117 11.16 5.98 -13.61
CA GLN A 117 12.20 6.63 -14.43
C GLN A 117 12.95 7.74 -13.67
N GLY A 118 12.41 8.16 -12.53
CA GLY A 118 12.93 9.21 -11.66
C GLY A 118 12.21 9.20 -10.33
N MET A 119 12.51 10.18 -9.48
CA MET A 119 11.89 10.32 -8.16
C MET A 119 10.47 10.91 -8.22
N LEU A 120 10.13 11.58 -9.33
CA LEU A 120 8.81 12.17 -9.62
C LEU A 120 8.49 11.98 -11.11
#